data_AF-A0A4V2VC76-F1
#
_entry.id   AF-A0A4V2VC76-F1
#
_cell.length_a   1.000
_cell.length_b   1.000
_cell.length_c   1.000
_cell.angle_alpha   90.00
_cell.angle_beta   90.00
_cell.angle_gamma   90.00
#
_symmetry.space_group_name_H-M   'P 1'
#
loop_
_entity.id
_entity.type
_entity.pdbx_description
1 polymer ?
#
loop_
_entity_poly.entity_id
_entity_poly.type
_entity_poly.pdbx_seq_one_letter_code
_entity_poly.pdbx_strand_id
1 'polypeptide(L)' 'MLFDQKRHFYRVLSVAVDGNYFILDNKRDPVLPDSRLPDYQPPFSIADGKGYLHGLRAGNKQVASRMPLEKVAPGEGAAH' A
#
# COMPACT_ATOMS: atom_id res chain seq x y z
N MET A 1 2.96 -15.29 14.97
CA MET A 1 3.24 -14.01 14.29
C MET A 1 2.96 -14.20 12.80
N LEU A 2 1.88 -13.62 12.28
CA LEU A 2 1.44 -13.79 10.88
C LEU A 2 2.27 -12.88 9.96
N PHE A 3 3.57 -13.16 9.84
CA PHE A 3 4.45 -12.51 8.88
C PHE A 3 5.10 -13.60 8.05
N ASP A 4 4.52 -13.88 6.87
CA ASP A 4 5.12 -14.79 5.90
C ASP A 4 6.30 -14.07 5.24
N GLN A 5 7.52 -14.37 5.68
CA GLN A 5 8.75 -13.77 5.13
C GLN A 5 9.02 -14.19 3.67
N LYS A 6 8.42 -15.30 3.20
CA LYS A 6 8.60 -15.77 1.82
C LYS A 6 7.75 -15.00 0.82
N ARG A 7 6.68 -14.36 1.28
CA ARG A 7 5.77 -13.57 0.47
C ARG A 7 5.98 -12.12 0.86
N HIS A 8 6.46 -11.27 -0.05
CA HIS A 8 6.59 -9.82 0.15
C HIS A 8 5.25 -9.09 0.38
N PHE A 9 4.18 -9.81 0.75
CA PHE A 9 2.86 -9.29 1.00
C PHE A 9 2.67 -9.04 2.48
N TYR A 10 2.61 -7.75 2.81
CA TYR A 10 2.35 -7.25 4.14
C TYR A 10 0.93 -6.72 4.23
N ARG A 11 0.25 -6.97 5.36
CA ARG A 11 -1.13 -6.54 5.58
C ARG A 11 -1.21 -5.76 6.89
N VAL A 12 -2.07 -4.76 6.89
CA VAL A 12 -2.40 -3.93 8.04
C VAL A 12 -3.91 -3.74 8.10
N LEU A 13 -4.41 -3.28 9.23
CA LEU A 13 -5.80 -2.82 9.36
C LEU A 13 -5.80 -1.28 9.33
N SER A 14 -6.62 -0.70 8.44
CA SER A 14 -6.85 0.73 8.40
C SER A 14 -8.19 1.07 9.05
N VAL A 15 -8.21 2.06 9.94
CA VAL A 15 -9.41 2.52 10.64
C VAL A 15 -9.64 3.99 10.33
N ALA A 16 -10.82 4.31 9.79
CA ALA A 16 -11.23 5.67 9.51
C ALA A 16 -11.80 6.33 10.77
N VAL A 17 -11.25 7.49 11.16
CA VAL A 17 -11.74 8.32 12.27
C VAL A 17 -11.65 9.79 11.84
N ASP A 18 -12.79 10.49 11.82
CA ASP A 18 -12.88 11.91 11.47
C ASP A 18 -12.16 12.28 10.16
N GLY A 19 -12.28 11.41 9.13
CA GLY A 19 -11.65 11.61 7.83
C GLY A 19 -10.15 11.27 7.76
N ASN A 20 -9.54 10.82 8.86
CA ASN A 20 -8.17 10.32 8.91
C ASN A 20 -8.14 8.79 8.91
N TYR A 21 -7.07 8.21 8.35
CA TYR A 21 -6.85 6.76 8.36
C TYR A 21 -5.71 6.39 9.30
N PHE A 22 -6.02 5.66 10.36
CA PHE A 22 -5.04 5.12 11.31
C PHE A 22 -4.67 3.69 10.95
N ILE A 23 -3.39 3.36 11.06
CA ILE A 23 -2.85 2.06 10.69
C ILE A 23 -2.54 1.26 11.95
N LEU A 24 -3.26 0.14 12.11
CA LEU A 24 -2.92 -0.90 13.08
C LEU A 24 -2.05 -1.94 12.39
N ASP A 25 -0.86 -2.09 12.95
CA ASP A 25 0.25 -2.80 12.33
C ASP A 25 0.81 -3.85 13.30
N ASN A 26 1.08 -5.06 12.80
CA ASN A 26 1.70 -6.13 13.60
C ASN A 26 3.22 -5.98 13.79
N LYS A 27 3.89 -5.07 13.07
CA LYS A 27 5.35 -4.84 13.18
C LYS A 27 5.71 -3.59 13.98
N ARG A 28 4.73 -2.77 14.34
CA ARG A 28 4.95 -1.48 14.98
C ARG A 28 3.95 -1.34 16.12
N ASP A 29 4.45 -0.98 17.30
CA ASP A 29 3.59 -0.72 18.46
C ASP A 29 2.73 0.56 18.34
N PRO A 30 3.25 1.70 17.81
CA PRO A 30 2.44 2.91 17.77
C PRO A 30 1.39 2.85 16.65
N VAL A 31 0.15 3.21 16.99
CA VAL A 31 -0.91 3.49 16.01
C VAL A 31 -0.64 4.87 15.40
N LEU A 32 -0.33 4.89 14.10
CA LEU A 32 0.02 6.10 13.37
C LEU A 32 -1.00 6.38 12.26
N PRO A 33 -1.32 7.64 11.97
CA PRO A 33 -2.03 7.99 10.75
C PRO A 33 -1.18 7.60 9.54
N ASP A 34 -1.83 7.22 8.44
CA ASP A 34 -1.21 6.83 7.18
C ASP A 34 -0.26 7.92 6.63
N SER A 35 -0.58 9.19 6.86
CA SER A 35 0.24 10.36 6.52
C SER A 35 1.62 10.39 7.20
N ARG A 36 1.78 9.71 8.35
CA ARG A 36 3.07 9.57 9.07
C ARG A 36 3.83 8.30 8.70
N LEU A 37 3.36 7.54 7.72
CA LEU A 37 3.99 6.33 7.20
C LEU A 37 4.37 6.55 5.73
N PRO A 38 5.52 7.19 5.43
CA PRO A 38 5.89 7.57 4.07
C PRO A 38 6.03 6.37 3.12
N ASP A 39 6.45 5.21 3.65
CA ASP A 39 6.59 3.96 2.89
C ASP A 39 5.28 3.17 2.79
N TYR A 40 4.19 3.64 3.42
CA TYR A 40 2.90 2.97 3.38
C TYR A 40 2.09 3.44 2.18
N GLN A 41 2.00 2.57 1.18
CA GLN A 41 1.17 2.76 0.00
C GLN A 41 0.38 1.47 -0.27
N PRO A 42 -0.84 1.33 0.29
CA PRO A 42 -1.63 0.13 0.10
C PRO A 42 -2.14 0.11 -1.35
N PRO A 43 -1.81 -0.91 -2.17
CA PRO A 43 -2.32 -0.99 -3.54
C PRO A 43 -3.82 -1.33 -3.59
N PHE A 44 -4.34 -1.94 -2.52
CA PHE A 44 -5.71 -2.42 -2.42
C PHE A 44 -6.19 -2.39 -0.97
N SER A 45 -7.49 -2.09 -0.77
CA SER A 45 -8.17 -2.27 0.51
C SER A 45 -9.55 -2.91 0.33
N ILE A 46 -10.07 -3.49 1.42
CA ILE A 46 -11.44 -3.98 1.50
C ILE A 46 -12.13 -3.24 2.63
N ALA A 47 -13.28 -2.62 2.33
CA ALA A 47 -14.14 -1.99 3.31
C ALA A 47 -15.60 -2.17 2.88
N ASP A 48 -16.50 -2.39 3.85
CA ASP A 48 -17.95 -2.50 3.61
C ASP A 48 -18.34 -3.52 2.53
N GLY A 49 -17.63 -4.66 2.49
CA GLY A 49 -17.84 -5.72 1.50
C GLY A 49 -17.37 -5.38 0.08
N LYS A 50 -16.69 -4.24 -0.13
CA LYS A 50 -16.19 -3.78 -1.42
C LYS A 50 -14.68 -3.71 -1.44
N GLY A 51 -14.09 -4.01 -2.60
CA GLY A 51 -12.66 -3.84 -2.86
C GLY A 51 -12.37 -2.49 -3.51
N TYR A 52 -11.28 -1.85 -3.11
CA TYR A 52 -10.82 -0.56 -3.61
C TYR A 52 -9.36 -0.70 -4.08
N LEU A 53 -9.09 -0.31 -5.33
CA LEU A 53 -7.74 -0.18 -5.85
C LEU A 53 -7.29 1.27 -5.67
N HIS A 54 -6.14 1.48 -5.05
CA HIS A 54 -5.60 2.81 -4.79
C HIS A 54 -4.56 3.17 -5.84
N GLY A 55 -4.65 4.40 -6.35
CA GLY A 55 -3.62 4.96 -7.21
C GLY A 55 -2.35 5.30 -6.42
N LEU A 56 -1.23 5.39 -7.13
CA LEU A 56 0.03 5.86 -6.56
C LEU A 56 -0.04 7.39 -6.39
N ARG A 57 0.31 7.91 -5.21
CA ARG A 57 0.29 9.36 -4.93
C ARG A 57 1.20 10.10 -5.93
N ALA A 58 0.66 11.13 -6.59
CA ALA A 58 1.41 11.99 -7.50
C ALA A 58 2.50 12.73 -6.72
N GLY A 59 3.77 12.41 -6.97
CA GLY A 59 4.93 12.92 -6.23
C GLY A 59 6.09 11.94 -6.19
N ASN A 60 5.80 10.64 -6.20
CA ASN A 60 6.78 9.64 -6.59
C ASN A 60 6.95 9.77 -8.11
N LYS A 61 8.13 10.17 -8.59
CA LYS A 61 8.43 10.29 -10.03
C LYS A 61 8.15 8.94 -10.71
N GLN A 62 6.94 8.79 -11.26
CA GLN A 62 6.59 7.69 -12.13
C GLN A 62 7.08 8.08 -13.51
N VAL A 63 8.36 7.81 -13.79
CA VAL A 63 8.84 7.80 -15.18
C VAL A 63 8.28 6.52 -15.77
N ALA A 64 7.36 6.63 -16.73
CA ALA A 64 6.90 5.46 -17.48
C ALA A 64 8.11 4.76 -18.09
N SER A 65 8.51 3.61 -17.53
CA SER A 65 9.68 2.89 -18.01
C SER A 65 9.39 2.24 -19.35
N ARG A 66 10.42 2.15 -20.19
CA ARG A 66 10.37 1.53 -21.52
C ARG A 66 10.37 0.00 -21.45
N MET A 67 10.03 -0.59 -20.30
CA MET A 67 10.10 -2.02 -20.08
C MET A 67 8.95 -2.75 -20.79
N PRO A 68 9.20 -3.95 -21.35
CA PRO A 68 8.14 -4.77 -21.94
C PRO A 68 7.04 -5.05 -20.92
N LEU A 69 5.77 -4.88 -21.32
CA LEU A 69 4.60 -5.00 -20.44
C LEU A 69 4.53 -6.37 -19.76
N GLU A 70 5.09 -7.41 -20.39
CA GLU A 70 5.14 -8.77 -19.88
C GLU A 70 6.06 -8.93 -18.65
N LYS A 71 6.92 -7.95 -18.39
CA LYS A 71 7.85 -7.93 -17.24
C LYS A 71 7.38 -7.04 -16.10
N VAL A 72 6.23 -6.39 -16.24
CA VAL A 72 5.65 -5.54 -15.20
C VAL A 72 4.80 -6.42 -14.29
N ALA A 73 5.15 -6.51 -13.00
CA ALA A 73 4.34 -7.29 -12.06
C ALA A 73 2.97 -6.63 -11.86
N PRO A 74 1.91 -7.39 -11.58
CA PRO A 74 0.60 -6.82 -11.27
C PRO A 74 0.68 -5.80 -10.12
N GLY A 75 0.32 -4.54 -10.41
CA GLY A 75 0.37 -3.44 -9.43
C GLY A 75 1.67 -2.64 -9.40
N GLU A 76 2.69 -3.03 -10.17
CA GLU A 76 3.86 -2.19 -10.43
C GLU A 76 3.57 -1.27 -11.62
N GLY A 77 3.72 0.04 -11.44
CA GLY A 77 3.98 0.91 -12.60
C GLY A 77 5.35 0.56 -13.15
N ALA A 78 5.54 0.67 -14.46
CA ALA A 78 6.86 0.49 -15.07
C ALA A 78 7.79 1.56 -14.47
N ALA A 79 8.54 1.21 -13.42
CA ALA A 79 9.31 2.14 -12.60
C ALA A 79 10.70 2.37 -13.20
N HIS A 80 11.17 3.61 -13.09
CA HIS A 80 12.57 3.97 -13.30
C HIS A 80 13.04 4.83 -12.13
#